data_AF-A0AAV7NDG6-F1
#
_entry.id   AF-A0AAV7NDG6-F1
#
_cell.length_a   1.000
_cell.length_b   1.000
_cell.length_c   1.000
_cell.angle_alpha   90.00
_cell.angle_beta   90.00
_cell.angle_gamma   90.00
#
_symmetry.space_group_name_H-M   'P 1'
#
loop_
_entity.id
_entity.type
_entity.pdbx_description
1 polymer ?
#
loop_
_entity_poly.entity_id
_entity_poly.type
_entity_poly.pdbx_seq_one_letter_code
_entity_poly.pdbx_strand_id
1 'polypeptide(L)'
;MAETKSIRLDIAGFQSRVTGLEQRVATVETHVISSRDRDQELLYLCSKMIDLEARSRRDNVRFLGFPETTEGMDIHSFLGEALPKLTGLTFTLPWSFKERTD
;
A
#
# COMPACT_ATOMS: atom_id res chain seq x y z
N MET A 1 -37.01 48.27 31.94
CA MET A 1 -37.66 47.42 30.91
C MET A 1 -36.90 47.40 29.57
N ALA A 2 -36.17 48.44 29.18
CA ALA A 2 -35.41 48.44 27.92
C ALA A 2 -34.18 47.49 27.93
N GLU A 3 -33.38 47.50 29.00
CA GLU A 3 -32.22 46.61 29.16
C GLU A 3 -32.60 45.12 29.13
N THR A 4 -33.68 44.74 29.80
CA THR A 4 -34.15 43.34 29.81
C THR A 4 -34.67 42.86 28.45
N LYS A 5 -34.97 43.79 27.53
CA LYS A 5 -35.31 43.48 26.14
C LYS A 5 -34.04 43.36 25.28
N SER A 6 -33.05 44.22 25.50
CA SER A 6 -31.74 44.13 24.85
C SER A 6 -31.03 42.81 25.17
N ILE A 7 -30.94 42.46 26.45
CA ILE A 7 -30.30 41.21 26.91
C ILE A 7 -30.98 39.99 26.29
N ARG A 8 -32.31 40.02 26.12
CA ARG A 8 -33.05 38.93 25.45
C ARG A 8 -32.69 38.78 23.97
N LEU A 9 -32.47 39.89 23.26
CA LEU A 9 -32.04 39.86 21.87
C LEU A 9 -30.62 39.32 21.73
N ASP A 10 -29.72 39.72 22.64
CA ASP A 10 -28.35 39.22 22.65
C ASP A 10 -28.30 37.71 22.95
N ILE A 11 -29.10 37.24 23.93
CA ILE A 11 -29.24 35.81 24.22
C ILE A 11 -29.75 35.03 23.00
N ALA A 12 -30.76 35.53 22.29
CA ALA A 12 -31.27 34.89 21.09
C ALA A 12 -30.20 34.84 19.97
N GLY A 13 -29.41 35.92 19.82
CA GLY A 13 -28.28 35.97 18.90
C GLY A 13 -27.20 34.95 19.27
N PHE A 14 -26.87 34.82 20.55
CA PHE A 14 -25.93 33.81 21.02
C PHE A 14 -26.45 32.39 20.80
N GLN A 15 -27.73 32.11 21.08
CA GLN A 15 -28.33 30.81 20.83
C GLN A 15 -28.21 30.41 19.36
N SER A 16 -28.55 31.31 18.43
CA SER A 16 -28.43 31.05 16.99
C SER A 16 -26.97 30.75 16.58
N ARG A 17 -26.00 31.51 17.12
CA ARG A 17 -24.58 31.30 16.85
C ARG A 17 -24.08 29.98 17.42
N VAL A 18 -24.51 29.61 18.63
CA VAL A 18 -24.14 28.34 19.29
C VAL A 18 -24.67 27.17 18.48
N THR A 19 -25.96 27.18 18.09
CA THR A 19 -26.52 26.11 17.25
C THR A 19 -25.81 26.00 15.90
N GLY A 20 -25.44 27.12 15.28
CA GLY A 20 -24.66 27.11 14.04
C GLY A 20 -23.25 26.55 14.22
N LEU A 21 -22.61 26.79 15.37
CA LEU A 21 -21.32 26.20 15.70
C LEU A 21 -21.43 24.70 15.96
N GLU A 22 -22.43 24.27 16.72
CA GLU A 22 -22.68 22.85 17.01
C GLU A 22 -22.86 22.03 15.72
N GLN A 23 -23.64 22.55 14.77
CA GLN A 23 -23.83 21.89 13.46
C GLN A 23 -22.53 21.77 12.65
N ARG A 24 -21.73 22.84 12.64
CA ARG A 24 -20.42 22.84 11.96
C ARG A 24 -19.45 21.87 12.62
N VAL A 25 -19.42 21.82 13.96
CA VAL A 25 -18.60 20.88 14.71
C VAL A 25 -19.02 19.45 14.40
N ALA A 26 -20.31 19.11 14.44
CA ALA A 26 -20.80 17.77 14.12
C ALA A 26 -20.41 17.33 12.69
N THR A 27 -20.46 18.26 11.75
CA THR A 27 -20.05 18.00 10.36
C THR A 27 -18.54 17.74 10.27
N VAL A 28 -17.71 18.58 10.93
CA VAL A 28 -16.26 18.40 10.96
C VAL A 28 -15.88 17.09 11.64
N GLU A 29 -16.51 16.74 12.76
CA GLU A 29 -16.28 15.48 13.47
C GLU A 29 -16.57 14.28 12.57
N THR A 30 -17.69 14.30 11.85
CA THR A 30 -18.04 13.24 10.88
C THR A 30 -16.96 13.10 9.79
N HIS A 31 -16.48 14.22 9.25
CA HIS A 31 -15.41 14.20 8.25
C HIS A 31 -14.09 13.67 8.82
N VAL A 32 -13.71 14.06 10.03
CA VAL A 32 -12.49 13.57 10.69
C VAL A 32 -12.56 12.06 10.91
N ILE A 33 -13.69 11.54 11.37
CA ILE A 33 -13.90 10.09 11.53
C ILE A 33 -13.75 9.39 10.19
N SER A 34 -14.47 9.84 9.16
CA SER A 34 -14.38 9.25 7.82
C SER A 34 -12.97 9.28 7.23
N SER A 35 -12.16 10.29 7.58
CA SER A 35 -10.78 10.38 7.12
C SER A 35 -9.88 9.36 7.81
N ARG A 36 -10.05 9.19 9.13
CA ARG A 36 -9.30 8.19 9.87
C ARG A 36 -9.61 6.77 9.38
N ASP A 37 -10.87 6.48 9.07
CA ASP A 37 -11.26 5.17 8.55
C ASP A 37 -10.59 4.89 7.20
N ARG A 38 -10.57 5.89 6.30
CA ARG A 38 -9.85 5.79 5.01
C ARG A 38 -8.35 5.61 5.19
N ASP A 39 -7.73 6.33 6.11
CA ASP A 39 -6.29 6.20 6.38
C ASP A 39 -5.95 4.80 6.90
N GLN A 40 -6.81 4.22 7.74
CA GLN A 40 -6.66 2.85 8.23
C GLN A 40 -6.82 1.82 7.11
N GLU A 41 -7.79 2.01 6.22
CA GLU A 41 -7.98 1.16 5.04
C GLU A 41 -6.77 1.21 4.10
N LEU A 42 -6.21 2.40 3.86
CA LEU A 42 -5.00 2.57 3.06
C LEU A 42 -3.81 1.82 3.66
N LEU A 43 -3.59 1.92 4.97
CA LEU A 43 -2.51 1.19 5.65
C LEU A 43 -2.69 -0.33 5.52
N TYR A 44 -3.92 -0.82 5.67
CA TYR A 44 -4.23 -2.23 5.48
C TYR A 44 -3.93 -2.67 4.04
N LEU A 45 -4.37 -1.90 3.05
CA LEU A 45 -4.20 -2.24 1.64
C LEU A 45 -2.72 -2.21 1.23
N CYS A 46 -1.95 -1.22 1.71
CA CYS A 46 -0.51 -1.16 1.50
C CYS A 46 0.22 -2.37 2.10
N SER A 47 -0.11 -2.75 3.34
CA SER A 47 0.45 -3.95 3.98
C SER A 47 0.15 -5.22 3.17
N LYS A 48 -1.10 -5.35 2.72
CA LYS A 48 -1.53 -6.48 1.88
C LYS A 48 -0.80 -6.50 0.54
N MET A 49 -0.60 -5.35 -0.10
CA MET A 49 0.17 -5.26 -1.35
C MET A 49 1.61 -5.73 -1.14
N ILE A 50 2.28 -5.23 -0.10
CA ILE A 50 3.67 -5.62 0.23
C ILE A 50 3.77 -7.13 0.43
N ASP A 51 2.83 -7.71 1.18
CA ASP A 51 2.81 -9.15 1.42
C ASP A 51 2.51 -9.96 0.14
N LEU A 52 1.61 -9.49 -0.73
CA LEU A 52 1.35 -10.12 -2.02
C LEU A 52 2.57 -10.06 -2.95
N GLU A 53 3.25 -8.92 -3.03
CA GLU A 53 4.47 -8.78 -3.82
C GLU A 53 5.60 -9.66 -3.28
N ALA A 54 5.79 -9.68 -1.95
CA ALA A 54 6.79 -10.52 -1.30
C ALA A 54 6.52 -12.01 -1.56
N ARG A 55 5.26 -12.44 -1.52
CA ARG A 55 4.85 -13.82 -1.85
C ARG A 55 5.06 -14.14 -3.32
N SER A 56 4.67 -13.23 -4.21
CA SER A 56 4.82 -13.44 -5.66
C SER A 56 6.28 -13.51 -6.09
N ARG A 57 7.18 -12.81 -5.40
CA ARG A 57 8.62 -12.76 -5.73
C ARG A 57 9.47 -13.64 -4.81
N ARG A 58 8.85 -14.42 -3.91
CA ARG A 58 9.56 -15.20 -2.88
C ARG A 58 10.61 -16.14 -3.48
N ASP A 59 10.26 -16.77 -4.60
CA ASP A 59 11.11 -17.78 -5.23
C ASP A 59 11.99 -17.17 -6.35
N ASN A 60 11.88 -15.87 -6.59
CA ASN A 60 12.68 -15.19 -7.61
C ASN A 60 14.08 -14.91 -7.09
N VAL A 61 15.09 -15.36 -7.84
CA VAL A 61 16.50 -15.07 -7.57
C VAL A 61 16.97 -13.96 -8.49
N ARG A 62 17.76 -13.01 -7.94
CA ARG A 62 18.40 -11.95 -8.72
C ARG A 62 19.90 -12.22 -8.87
N PHE A 63 20.36 -12.33 -10.10
CA PHE A 63 21.78 -12.41 -10.44
C PHE A 63 22.32 -10.99 -10.67
N LEU A 64 23.28 -10.57 -9.86
CA LEU A 64 23.88 -9.23 -9.92
C LEU A 64 25.38 -9.35 -10.19
N GLY A 65 25.94 -8.37 -10.91
CA GLY A 65 27.39 -8.31 -11.19
C GLY A 65 27.87 -9.13 -12.39
N PHE A 66 26.95 -9.66 -13.21
CA PHE A 66 27.30 -10.22 -14.50
C PHE A 66 27.55 -9.08 -15.50
N PRO A 67 28.69 -9.10 -16.23
CA PRO A 67 28.87 -8.20 -17.36
C PRO A 67 27.78 -8.40 -18.39
N GLU A 68 27.34 -7.33 -19.05
CA GLU A 68 26.34 -7.44 -20.12
C GLU A 68 26.84 -8.39 -21.22
N THR A 69 25.93 -9.15 -21.83
CA THR A 69 26.17 -10.13 -22.92
C THR A 69 26.90 -11.42 -22.55
N THR A 70 27.29 -11.65 -21.28
CA THR A 70 27.94 -12.93 -20.89
C THR A 70 27.02 -14.15 -20.96
N GLU A 71 25.71 -13.91 -20.95
CA GLU A 71 24.67 -14.93 -21.05
C GLU A 71 24.48 -15.49 -22.47
N GLY A 72 24.95 -14.78 -23.50
CA GLY A 72 24.75 -15.18 -24.90
C GLY A 72 23.28 -15.11 -25.34
N MET A 73 22.89 -15.96 -26.29
CA MET A 73 21.52 -15.99 -26.85
C MET A 73 20.53 -16.80 -25.99
N ASP A 74 21.04 -17.74 -25.16
CA ASP A 74 20.22 -18.62 -24.34
C ASP A 74 20.65 -18.61 -22.86
N ILE A 75 19.84 -17.94 -22.05
CA ILE A 75 20.05 -17.81 -20.61
C ILE A 75 19.89 -19.13 -19.86
N HIS A 76 19.13 -20.09 -20.40
CA HIS A 76 18.93 -21.39 -19.76
C HIS A 76 20.20 -22.22 -19.80
N SER A 77 20.84 -22.30 -20.96
CA SER A 77 22.16 -22.95 -21.10
C SER A 77 23.21 -22.29 -20.22
N PHE A 78 23.24 -20.95 -20.18
CA PHE A 78 24.16 -20.21 -19.32
C PHE A 78 23.95 -20.54 -17.83
N LEU A 79 22.72 -20.46 -17.33
CA LEU A 79 22.43 -20.79 -15.92
C LEU A 79 22.64 -22.27 -15.61
N GLY A 80 22.36 -23.16 -16.56
CA GLY A 80 22.60 -24.60 -16.45
C GLY A 80 24.08 -24.93 -16.25
N GLU A 81 24.99 -24.16 -16.84
CA GLU A 81 26.42 -24.31 -16.62
C GLU A 81 26.93 -23.53 -15.39
N ALA A 82 26.43 -22.31 -15.18
CA ALA A 82 26.92 -21.40 -14.15
C ALA A 82 26.51 -21.84 -12.74
N LEU A 83 25.27 -22.30 -12.55
CA LEU A 83 24.75 -22.70 -11.24
C LEU A 83 25.53 -23.89 -10.64
N PRO A 84 25.81 -24.98 -11.36
CA PRO A 84 26.64 -26.07 -10.84
C PRO A 84 28.06 -25.60 -10.51
N LYS A 85 28.67 -24.76 -11.35
CA LYS A 85 30.02 -24.21 -11.12
C LYS A 85 30.07 -23.32 -9.87
N LEU A 86 29.02 -22.52 -9.62
CA LEU A 86 28.95 -21.61 -8.47
C LEU A 86 28.63 -22.33 -7.16
N THR A 87 27.74 -23.32 -7.20
CA THR A 87 27.24 -24.01 -6.00
C THR A 87 28.02 -25.27 -5.65
N GLY A 88 28.81 -25.82 -6.58
CA GLY A 88 29.47 -27.11 -6.43
C GLY A 88 28.51 -28.30 -6.43
N LEU A 89 27.23 -28.08 -6.72
CA LEU A 89 26.19 -29.10 -6.74
C LEU A 89 25.93 -29.56 -8.18
N THR A 90 25.93 -30.87 -8.40
CA THR A 90 25.47 -31.47 -9.65
C THR A 90 23.95 -31.56 -9.64
N PHE A 91 23.29 -30.73 -10.44
CA PHE A 91 21.85 -30.79 -10.68
C PHE A 91 21.57 -31.66 -11.91
N THR A 92 20.92 -32.80 -11.71
CA THR A 92 20.24 -33.49 -12.80
C THR A 92 18.85 -32.89 -12.92
N LEU A 93 18.60 -32.06 -13.94
CA LEU A 93 17.27 -31.50 -14.17
C LEU A 93 16.30 -32.65 -14.48
N PRO A 94 15.34 -32.99 -13.58
CA PRO A 94 14.53 -34.19 -13.74
C PRO A 94 13.32 -34.01 -14.67
N TRP A 95 13.04 -32.79 -15.14
CA TRP A 95 11.79 -32.46 -15.82
C TRP A 95 12.06 -31.43 -16.92
N SER A 96 11.55 -31.73 -18.11
CA SER A 96 11.54 -30.79 -19.24
C SER A 96 10.73 -29.57 -18.87
N PHE A 97 11.34 -28.40 -18.99
CA PHE A 97 10.68 -27.12 -18.83
C PHE A 97 9.59 -27.00 -19.90
N LYS A 98 8.33 -27.26 -19.52
CA LYS A 98 7.21 -26.88 -20.37
C LYS A 98 7.07 -25.37 -20.21
N GLU A 99 7.29 -24.64 -21.30
CA GLU A 99 6.91 -23.23 -21.39
C GLU A 99 5.49 -23.09 -20.85
N ARG A 100 5.31 -22.17 -19.91
CA ARG A 100 4.01 -21.80 -19.40
C ARG A 100 3.30 -21.05 -20.53
N THR A 101 2.51 -21.78 -21.33
CA THR A 101 1.54 -21.17 -22.23
C THR A 101 0.41 -20.62 -21.37
N ASP A 102 0.27 -19.30 -21.37
CA ASP A 102 -0.85 -18.58 -20.76
C ASP A 102 -2.20 -18.99 -21.36
#